data_AF-A0A6A2WQZ5-F1
#
_entry.id   AF-A0A6A2WQZ5-F1
#
_cell.length_a   1.000
_cell.length_b   1.000
_cell.length_c   1.000
_cell.angle_alpha   90.00
_cell.angle_beta   90.00
_cell.angle_gamma   90.00
#
_symmetry.space_group_name_H-M   'P 1'
#
loop_
_entity.id
_entity.type
_entity.pdbx_description
1 polymer ?
#
loop_
_entity_poly.entity_id
_entity_poly.type
_entity_poly.pdbx_seq_one_letter_code
_entity_poly.pdbx_strand_id
1 'polypeptide(L)'
;MAACSSLLFPLLLVLLTFSDSSVEVHGLGVGINYGQIANNLPSPTRVSHLLRSLNISRVKLYDADPNVLVAFSNTNVDFIIGLGNEYLQNMTDPIKAQTWVQQRVQPYLTRTRITCITVGNEVFKYNDHQQWSNLLPAMQTVYNTLVNLGLDKQVSVTTAHSLDILSVSFPPSAGAFRQDIGEYLHGILNFHAQVKSPFLINAYPYFAYKDSPNEVPLDYVLFQPNQGTMDPFTNLKYDNMLYAQVDAVYSAIKAIGHTDIEVRVSETGWPSKGDENEVGATPENAGLYNGNLFKRVEQRQGTPAKPNVPIDIYVFALFNENLKTGPASERNYGLFYPDGTLVYNIGVQGYLPELIYSSATKNNGFLVCSLLILAMTYLIFS
;
A
#
# COMPACT_ATOMS: atom_id res chain seq x y z
N MET A 1 -35.36 -55.39 13.21
CA MET A 1 -34.25 -54.44 13.46
C MET A 1 -33.74 -53.91 12.14
N ALA A 2 -34.37 -52.87 11.58
CA ALA A 2 -33.90 -52.16 10.38
C ALA A 2 -34.80 -50.94 10.14
N ALA A 3 -34.50 -49.81 10.78
CA ALA A 3 -35.09 -48.51 10.43
C ALA A 3 -34.39 -47.37 11.21
N CYS A 4 -33.07 -47.18 11.04
CA CYS A 4 -32.42 -45.96 11.54
C CYS A 4 -31.18 -45.54 10.73
N SER A 5 -30.80 -46.26 9.67
CA SER A 5 -29.55 -45.99 8.93
C SER A 5 -29.74 -45.19 7.64
N SER A 6 -30.96 -44.90 7.20
CA SER A 6 -31.20 -44.26 5.89
C SER A 6 -31.27 -42.72 5.91
N LEU A 7 -31.26 -42.09 7.09
CA LEU A 7 -31.31 -40.62 7.23
C LEU A 7 -29.95 -39.97 7.55
N LEU A 8 -28.94 -40.77 7.92
CA LEU A 8 -27.58 -40.27 8.18
C LEU A 8 -26.79 -39.97 6.90
N PHE A 9 -27.05 -40.73 5.82
CA PHE A 9 -26.34 -40.57 4.55
C PHE A 9 -26.73 -39.29 3.78
N PRO A 10 -28.02 -38.90 3.70
CA PRO A 10 -28.41 -37.63 3.08
C PRO A 10 -27.91 -36.42 3.88
N LEU A 11 -27.88 -36.52 5.22
CA LEU A 11 -27.43 -35.44 6.10
C LEU A 11 -25.92 -35.19 5.99
N LEU A 12 -25.12 -36.26 5.85
CA LEU A 12 -23.67 -36.17 5.64
C LEU A 12 -23.33 -35.59 4.26
N LEU A 13 -24.14 -35.89 3.23
CA LEU A 13 -23.95 -35.34 1.88
C LEU A 13 -24.29 -33.85 1.81
N VAL A 14 -25.32 -33.40 2.54
CA VAL A 14 -25.65 -31.97 2.66
C VAL A 14 -24.53 -31.20 3.37
N LEU A 15 -23.96 -31.74 4.45
CA LEU A 15 -22.82 -31.12 5.15
C LEU A 15 -21.54 -31.06 4.30
N LEU A 16 -21.30 -32.04 3.42
CA LEU A 16 -20.17 -32.03 2.49
C LEU A 16 -20.35 -31.04 1.33
N THR A 17 -21.59 -30.73 0.93
CA THR A 17 -21.86 -29.69 -0.10
C THR A 17 -21.77 -28.25 0.41
N PHE A 18 -21.75 -28.04 1.73
CA PHE A 18 -21.54 -26.72 2.34
C PHE A 18 -20.08 -26.44 2.74
N SER A 19 -19.16 -27.38 2.49
CA SER A 19 -17.76 -27.27 2.98
C SER A 19 -16.81 -26.44 2.09
N ASP A 20 -17.24 -25.99 0.92
CA ASP A 20 -16.41 -25.18 0.00
C ASP A 20 -16.96 -23.77 -0.25
N SER A 21 -17.80 -23.25 0.65
CA SER A 21 -17.96 -21.79 0.74
C SER A 21 -16.74 -21.22 1.42
N SER A 22 -15.62 -21.11 0.71
CA SER A 22 -14.60 -20.13 1.07
C SER A 22 -15.32 -18.78 1.07
N VAL A 23 -15.65 -18.27 2.25
CA VAL A 23 -15.90 -16.86 2.42
C VAL A 23 -14.60 -16.20 1.98
N GLU A 24 -14.54 -15.76 0.71
CA GLU A 24 -13.59 -14.74 0.32
C GLU A 24 -13.93 -13.56 1.21
N VAL A 25 -13.21 -13.44 2.32
CA VAL A 25 -13.22 -12.21 3.12
C VAL A 25 -12.60 -11.19 2.17
N HIS A 26 -13.43 -10.47 1.43
CA HIS A 26 -12.96 -9.46 0.50
C HIS A 26 -12.08 -8.50 1.31
N GLY A 27 -10.78 -8.51 1.02
CA GLY A 27 -9.84 -7.51 1.52
C GLY A 27 -10.42 -6.13 1.25
N LEU A 28 -10.06 -5.14 2.05
CA LEU A 28 -10.40 -3.74 1.78
C LEU A 28 -9.98 -3.27 0.36
N GLY A 29 -9.24 -4.09 -0.40
CA GLY A 29 -8.70 -3.82 -1.74
C GLY A 29 -7.52 -2.85 -1.70
N VAL A 30 -7.47 -2.03 -0.66
CA VAL A 30 -6.47 -1.01 -0.40
C VAL A 30 -5.19 -1.61 0.17
N GLY A 31 -4.06 -1.10 -0.29
CA GLY A 31 -2.78 -1.29 0.35
C GLY A 31 -2.52 -0.24 1.42
N ILE A 32 -1.53 -0.48 2.26
CA ILE A 32 -1.11 0.49 3.27
C ILE A 32 0.40 0.67 3.28
N ASN A 33 0.84 1.92 3.38
CA ASN A 33 2.24 2.24 3.60
C ASN A 33 2.57 2.01 5.08
N TYR A 34 3.50 1.11 5.36
CA TYR A 34 4.01 0.86 6.69
C TYR A 34 5.34 1.61 6.87
N GLY A 35 5.22 2.90 7.19
CA GLY A 35 6.35 3.76 7.54
C GLY A 35 6.93 3.39 8.91
N GLN A 36 8.26 3.53 9.03
CA GLN A 36 9.03 3.13 10.20
C GLN A 36 9.90 4.26 10.77
N ILE A 37 9.69 5.51 10.36
CA ILE A 37 10.44 6.68 10.85
C ILE A 37 9.87 7.13 12.21
N ALA A 38 10.01 6.25 13.21
CA ALA A 38 9.54 6.44 14.57
C ALA A 38 10.30 5.56 15.56
N ASN A 39 10.29 5.94 16.84
CA ASN A 39 10.94 5.18 17.92
C ASN A 39 9.97 4.51 18.91
N ASN A 40 8.66 4.56 18.63
CA ASN A 40 7.61 4.09 19.53
C ASN A 40 6.60 3.13 18.85
N LEU A 41 6.89 2.63 17.65
CA LEU A 41 6.01 1.72 16.92
C LEU A 41 5.91 0.33 17.57
N PRO A 42 4.80 -0.40 17.37
CA PRO A 42 4.72 -1.80 17.75
C PRO A 42 5.77 -2.65 17.01
N SER A 43 6.09 -3.82 17.56
CA SER A 43 6.93 -4.78 16.86
C SER A 43 6.27 -5.25 15.56
N PRO A 44 7.04 -5.61 14.52
CA PRO A 44 6.47 -6.06 13.24
C PRO A 44 5.50 -7.25 13.36
N THR A 45 5.71 -8.15 14.33
CA THR A 45 4.76 -9.24 14.63
C THR A 45 3.40 -8.73 15.07
N ARG A 46 3.36 -7.71 15.95
CA ARG A 46 2.08 -7.10 16.38
C ARG A 46 1.42 -6.37 15.22
N VAL A 47 2.19 -5.71 14.38
CA VAL A 47 1.68 -5.06 13.15
C VAL A 47 1.08 -6.09 12.19
N SER A 48 1.72 -7.24 12.01
CA SER A 48 1.18 -8.36 11.24
C SER A 48 -0.18 -8.85 11.74
N HIS A 49 -0.36 -8.93 13.07
CA HIS A 49 -1.66 -9.25 13.66
C HIS A 49 -2.71 -8.15 13.42
N LEU A 50 -2.31 -6.87 13.58
CA LEU A 50 -3.21 -5.74 13.32
C LEU A 50 -3.72 -5.75 11.88
N LEU A 51 -2.83 -5.84 10.90
CA LEU A 51 -3.21 -5.82 9.49
C LEU A 51 -4.13 -7.00 9.13
N ARG A 52 -3.87 -8.18 9.71
CA ARG A 52 -4.77 -9.33 9.55
C ARG A 52 -6.16 -9.06 10.15
N SER A 53 -6.24 -8.43 11.32
CA SER A 53 -7.52 -8.06 11.95
C SER A 53 -8.34 -7.08 11.10
N LEU A 54 -7.65 -6.26 10.30
CA LEU A 54 -8.23 -5.28 9.39
C LEU A 54 -8.50 -5.84 7.99
N ASN A 55 -8.19 -7.12 7.75
CA ASN A 55 -8.21 -7.73 6.42
C ASN A 55 -7.40 -6.95 5.36
N ILE A 56 -6.27 -6.36 5.78
CA ILE A 56 -5.30 -5.71 4.89
C ILE A 56 -4.25 -6.74 4.48
N SER A 57 -4.21 -7.04 3.19
CA SER A 57 -3.30 -8.02 2.60
C SER A 57 -2.22 -7.42 1.71
N ARG A 58 -2.09 -6.09 1.68
CA ARG A 58 -1.16 -5.37 0.79
C ARG A 58 -0.41 -4.31 1.57
N VAL A 59 0.92 -4.40 1.59
CA VAL A 59 1.79 -3.49 2.35
C VAL A 59 2.89 -2.94 1.45
N LYS A 60 3.16 -1.63 1.58
CA LYS A 60 4.32 -0.98 0.97
C LYS A 60 5.29 -0.56 2.07
N LEU A 61 6.54 -0.99 1.95
CA LEU A 61 7.68 -0.58 2.77
C LEU A 61 8.55 0.39 1.97
N TYR A 62 9.23 1.28 2.70
CA TYR A 62 10.19 2.23 2.12
C TYR A 62 11.61 1.67 2.04
N ASP A 63 11.82 0.48 2.61
CA ASP A 63 13.06 -0.27 2.60
C ASP A 63 12.78 -1.77 2.37
N ALA A 64 13.79 -2.60 2.63
CA ALA A 64 13.67 -4.04 2.69
C ALA A 64 14.08 -4.55 4.10
N ASP A 65 13.38 -4.09 5.16
CA ASP A 65 13.66 -4.49 6.54
C ASP A 65 13.42 -6.01 6.74
N PRO A 66 14.48 -6.79 7.04
CA PRO A 66 14.35 -8.24 7.24
C PRO A 66 13.48 -8.58 8.46
N ASN A 67 13.42 -7.74 9.48
CA ASN A 67 12.60 -7.99 10.67
C ASN A 67 11.11 -7.97 10.33
N VAL A 68 10.71 -7.02 9.47
CA VAL A 68 9.34 -6.95 8.96
C VAL A 68 9.05 -8.14 8.07
N LEU A 69 9.89 -8.41 7.07
CA LEU A 69 9.67 -9.50 6.12
C LEU A 69 9.57 -10.87 6.82
N VAL A 70 10.37 -11.11 7.86
CA VAL A 70 10.29 -12.34 8.66
C VAL A 70 9.00 -12.39 9.48
N ALA A 71 8.60 -11.29 10.13
CA ALA A 71 7.39 -11.24 10.95
C ALA A 71 6.09 -11.48 10.16
N PHE A 72 6.14 -11.25 8.83
CA PHE A 72 5.04 -11.51 7.91
C PHE A 72 5.16 -12.85 7.14
N SER A 73 6.07 -13.74 7.56
CA SER A 73 6.17 -15.09 6.99
C SER A 73 4.85 -15.85 7.08
N ASN A 74 4.43 -16.44 5.96
CA ASN A 74 3.22 -17.26 5.82
C ASN A 74 1.91 -16.52 6.15
N THR A 75 1.88 -15.19 5.99
CA THR A 75 0.68 -14.38 6.25
C THR A 75 -0.15 -14.08 4.99
N ASN A 76 0.36 -14.44 3.81
CA ASN A 76 -0.20 -14.10 2.50
C ASN A 76 -0.30 -12.59 2.19
N VAL A 77 0.34 -11.73 2.99
CA VAL A 77 0.44 -10.30 2.69
C VAL A 77 1.42 -10.08 1.52
N ASP A 78 0.95 -9.38 0.49
CA ASP A 78 1.77 -8.93 -0.63
C ASP A 78 2.54 -7.66 -0.25
N PHE A 79 3.86 -7.69 -0.49
CA PHE A 79 4.78 -6.60 -0.21
C PHE A 79 5.29 -5.93 -1.48
N ILE A 80 5.14 -4.61 -1.51
CA ILE A 80 6.04 -3.72 -2.24
C ILE A 80 7.16 -3.32 -1.26
N ILE A 81 8.42 -3.53 -1.64
CA ILE A 81 9.58 -3.11 -0.84
C ILE A 81 10.34 -1.98 -1.51
N GLY A 82 10.96 -1.13 -0.71
CA GLY A 82 11.71 0.02 -1.19
C GLY A 82 13.20 -0.25 -1.34
N LEU A 83 13.76 0.33 -2.39
CA LEU A 83 15.19 0.55 -2.55
C LEU A 83 15.42 2.06 -2.52
N GLY A 84 15.97 2.56 -1.41
CA GLY A 84 16.11 3.99 -1.15
C GLY A 84 16.97 4.75 -2.17
N ASN A 85 16.76 6.06 -2.28
CA ASN A 85 17.45 6.94 -3.24
C ASN A 85 18.98 6.90 -3.07
N GLU A 86 19.47 6.68 -1.85
CA GLU A 86 20.88 6.53 -1.51
C GLU A 86 21.57 5.32 -2.19
N TYR A 87 20.79 4.35 -2.68
CA TYR A 87 21.32 3.17 -3.37
C TYR A 87 21.36 3.32 -4.89
N LEU A 88 20.71 4.32 -5.48
CA LEU A 88 20.53 4.41 -6.94
C LEU A 88 21.86 4.33 -7.71
N GLN A 89 22.88 5.10 -7.29
CA GLN A 89 24.20 5.03 -7.93
C GLN A 89 24.80 3.63 -7.85
N ASN A 90 24.72 2.98 -6.68
CA ASN A 90 25.25 1.63 -6.49
C ASN A 90 24.49 0.59 -7.31
N MET A 91 23.19 0.77 -7.52
CA MET A 91 22.37 -0.17 -8.29
C MET A 91 22.59 -0.08 -9.79
N THR A 92 23.37 0.90 -10.28
CA THR A 92 23.83 0.90 -11.68
C THR A 92 24.87 -0.22 -11.94
N ASP A 93 25.54 -0.72 -10.89
CA ASP A 93 26.52 -1.79 -10.95
C ASP A 93 25.84 -3.17 -10.77
N PRO A 94 25.93 -4.08 -11.78
CA PRO A 94 25.31 -5.40 -11.71
C PRO A 94 25.73 -6.26 -10.53
N ILE A 95 26.98 -6.17 -10.07
CA ILE A 95 27.49 -6.97 -8.94
C ILE A 95 26.84 -6.49 -7.64
N LYS A 96 26.72 -5.17 -7.47
CA LYS A 96 26.07 -4.57 -6.29
C LYS A 96 24.57 -4.84 -6.29
N ALA A 97 23.91 -4.72 -7.43
CA ALA A 97 22.49 -5.06 -7.56
C ALA A 97 22.21 -6.53 -7.26
N GLN A 98 23.02 -7.44 -7.82
CA GLN A 98 22.94 -8.87 -7.51
C GLN A 98 23.12 -9.15 -6.02
N THR A 99 24.14 -8.55 -5.40
CA THR A 99 24.38 -8.68 -3.96
C THR A 99 23.17 -8.20 -3.15
N TRP A 100 22.60 -7.05 -3.50
CA TRP A 100 21.43 -6.50 -2.81
C TRP A 100 20.21 -7.42 -2.95
N VAL A 101 19.89 -7.91 -4.15
CA VAL A 101 18.74 -8.83 -4.38
C VAL A 101 18.92 -10.14 -3.60
N GLN A 102 20.11 -10.73 -3.65
CA GLN A 102 20.41 -12.00 -2.96
C GLN A 102 20.37 -11.86 -1.43
N GLN A 103 20.66 -10.68 -0.88
CA GLN A 103 20.68 -10.45 0.57
C GLN A 103 19.34 -9.93 1.12
N ARG A 104 18.65 -9.07 0.36
CA ARG A 104 17.49 -8.30 0.85
C ARG A 104 16.14 -8.83 0.34
N VAL A 105 16.14 -9.62 -0.73
CA VAL A 105 14.90 -10.09 -1.39
C VAL A 105 14.81 -11.60 -1.39
N GLN A 106 15.75 -12.28 -2.05
CA GLN A 106 15.71 -13.71 -2.30
C GLN A 106 15.50 -14.59 -1.05
N PRO A 107 16.09 -14.31 0.13
CA PRO A 107 15.92 -15.16 1.30
C PRO A 107 14.48 -15.24 1.81
N TYR A 108 13.64 -14.26 1.49
CA TYR A 108 12.28 -14.13 2.03
C TYR A 108 11.20 -14.68 1.09
N LEU A 109 11.49 -14.83 -0.20
CA LEU A 109 10.49 -15.14 -1.25
C LEU A 109 9.74 -16.46 -1.07
N THR A 110 10.28 -17.40 -0.27
CA THR A 110 9.64 -18.69 0.00
C THR A 110 8.53 -18.62 1.03
N ARG A 111 8.53 -17.59 1.90
CA ARG A 111 7.59 -17.46 3.03
C ARG A 111 6.86 -16.11 3.03
N THR A 112 7.42 -15.10 2.39
CA THR A 112 6.87 -13.75 2.34
C THR A 112 6.66 -13.34 0.89
N ARG A 113 5.47 -12.85 0.57
CA ARG A 113 5.07 -12.54 -0.80
C ARG A 113 5.56 -11.14 -1.19
N ILE A 114 6.86 -11.01 -1.46
CA ILE A 114 7.39 -9.79 -2.09
C ILE A 114 6.99 -9.85 -3.56
N THR A 115 6.19 -8.89 -4.02
CA THR A 115 5.66 -8.85 -5.39
C THR A 115 6.26 -7.72 -6.21
N CYS A 116 6.84 -6.69 -5.57
CA CYS A 116 7.43 -5.56 -6.28
C CYS A 116 8.59 -4.91 -5.51
N ILE A 117 9.57 -4.38 -6.24
CA ILE A 117 10.61 -3.47 -5.74
C ILE A 117 10.36 -2.09 -6.35
N THR A 118 10.22 -1.06 -5.50
CA THR A 118 10.27 0.35 -5.92
C THR A 118 11.70 0.86 -5.84
N VAL A 119 12.33 1.10 -6.99
CA VAL A 119 13.67 1.67 -7.11
C VAL A 119 13.57 3.19 -7.03
N GLY A 120 13.96 3.74 -5.88
CA GLY A 120 13.80 5.14 -5.55
C GLY A 120 12.37 5.56 -5.21
N ASN A 121 12.24 6.73 -4.59
CA ASN A 121 10.99 7.39 -4.23
C ASN A 121 11.13 8.91 -4.45
N GLU A 122 10.23 9.48 -5.26
CA GLU A 122 10.16 10.91 -5.59
C GLU A 122 11.49 11.51 -6.09
N VAL A 123 12.27 10.74 -6.86
CA VAL A 123 13.63 11.11 -7.30
C VAL A 123 13.69 12.46 -8.03
N PHE A 124 12.64 12.80 -8.80
CA PHE A 124 12.55 14.05 -9.57
C PHE A 124 12.01 15.26 -8.78
N LYS A 125 11.68 15.09 -7.50
CA LYS A 125 11.18 16.17 -6.64
C LYS A 125 12.26 17.19 -6.29
N TYR A 126 13.49 16.72 -6.10
CA TYR A 126 14.65 17.55 -5.81
C TYR A 126 15.55 17.67 -7.03
N ASN A 127 16.23 18.81 -7.18
CA ASN A 127 17.12 19.08 -8.31
C ASN A 127 18.49 18.39 -8.15
N ASP A 128 18.49 17.05 -8.16
CA ASP A 128 19.68 16.21 -8.09
C ASP A 128 19.83 15.43 -9.41
N HIS A 129 20.48 16.07 -10.38
CA HIS A 129 20.69 15.48 -11.71
C HIS A 129 21.49 14.17 -11.69
N GLN A 130 22.31 13.94 -10.65
CA GLN A 130 23.01 12.67 -10.50
C GLN A 130 22.03 11.55 -10.16
N GLN A 131 21.07 11.81 -9.28
CA GLN A 131 20.02 10.83 -8.96
C GLN A 131 19.08 10.61 -10.15
N TRP A 132 18.72 11.66 -10.88
CA TRP A 132 17.89 11.57 -12.09
C TRP A 132 18.52 10.64 -13.14
N SER A 133 19.82 10.82 -13.40
CA SER A 133 20.57 9.99 -14.36
C SER A 133 20.82 8.57 -13.89
N ASN A 134 20.83 8.32 -12.58
CA ASN A 134 21.01 6.97 -12.02
C ASN A 134 19.73 6.14 -11.99
N LEU A 135 18.54 6.76 -11.99
CA LEU A 135 17.28 6.07 -11.74
C LEU A 135 16.98 4.96 -12.77
N LEU A 136 16.94 5.29 -14.06
CA LEU A 136 16.62 4.31 -15.08
C LEU A 136 17.68 3.19 -15.18
N PRO A 137 19.00 3.47 -15.18
CA PRO A 137 20.01 2.42 -15.12
C PRO A 137 19.88 1.51 -13.88
N ALA A 138 19.56 2.07 -12.71
CA ALA A 138 19.31 1.28 -11.50
C ALA A 138 18.10 0.35 -11.67
N MET A 139 16.98 0.86 -12.20
CA MET A 139 15.78 0.05 -12.49
C MET A 139 16.09 -1.11 -13.44
N GLN A 140 16.81 -0.83 -14.53
CA GLN A 140 17.20 -1.82 -15.53
C GLN A 140 18.12 -2.88 -14.93
N THR A 141 19.13 -2.49 -14.17
CA THR A 141 20.09 -3.42 -13.56
C THR A 141 19.42 -4.30 -12.49
N VAL A 142 18.53 -3.76 -11.66
CA VAL A 142 17.76 -4.55 -10.68
C VAL A 142 16.82 -5.53 -11.40
N TYR A 143 16.13 -5.10 -12.46
CA TYR A 143 15.27 -5.98 -13.25
C TYR A 143 16.07 -7.11 -13.92
N ASN A 144 17.18 -6.79 -14.58
CA ASN A 144 18.04 -7.79 -15.23
C ASN A 144 18.60 -8.79 -14.20
N THR A 145 18.91 -8.33 -12.99
CA THR A 145 19.30 -9.20 -11.87
C THR A 145 18.19 -10.18 -11.52
N LEU A 146 16.93 -9.73 -11.41
CA LEU A 146 15.79 -10.61 -11.16
C LEU A 146 15.60 -11.63 -12.29
N VAL A 147 15.72 -11.21 -13.55
CA VAL A 147 15.66 -12.11 -14.72
C VAL A 147 16.75 -13.18 -14.65
N ASN A 148 18.00 -12.78 -14.38
CA ASN A 148 19.14 -13.71 -14.27
C ASN A 148 18.98 -14.72 -13.14
N LEU A 149 18.27 -14.35 -12.07
CA LEU A 149 17.96 -15.23 -10.94
C LEU A 149 16.65 -16.02 -11.14
N GLY A 150 15.92 -15.82 -12.24
CA GLY A 150 14.62 -16.44 -12.51
C GLY A 150 13.48 -15.94 -11.60
N LEU A 151 13.60 -14.72 -11.08
CA LEU A 151 12.67 -14.11 -10.11
C LEU A 151 11.72 -13.08 -10.75
N ASP A 152 11.91 -12.72 -12.02
CA ASP A 152 11.14 -11.67 -12.73
C ASP A 152 9.65 -12.00 -12.91
N LYS A 153 9.26 -13.27 -12.77
CA LYS A 153 7.85 -13.69 -12.76
C LYS A 153 7.17 -13.54 -11.40
N GLN A 154 7.95 -13.40 -10.33
CA GLN A 154 7.45 -13.24 -8.96
C GLN A 154 7.56 -11.79 -8.49
N VAL A 155 8.64 -11.10 -8.85
CA VAL A 155 8.95 -9.75 -8.37
C VAL A 155 9.07 -8.79 -9.56
N SER A 156 8.21 -7.77 -9.60
CA SER A 156 8.31 -6.69 -10.59
C SER A 156 9.22 -5.55 -10.11
N VAL A 157 9.64 -4.69 -11.04
CA VAL A 157 10.40 -3.46 -10.75
C VAL A 157 9.64 -2.24 -11.25
N THR A 158 9.55 -1.23 -10.39
CA THR A 158 8.95 0.08 -10.71
C THR A 158 9.68 1.19 -9.93
N THR A 159 9.18 2.41 -10.00
CA THR A 159 9.62 3.57 -9.20
C THR A 159 8.39 4.42 -8.85
N ALA A 160 8.45 5.17 -7.76
CA ALA A 160 7.35 6.02 -7.30
C ALA A 160 7.68 7.51 -7.50
N HIS A 161 6.71 8.27 -8.01
CA HIS A 161 6.88 9.68 -8.34
C HIS A 161 5.93 10.60 -7.57
N SER A 162 6.45 11.73 -7.09
CA SER A 162 5.60 12.87 -6.69
C SER A 162 4.84 13.37 -7.93
N LEU A 163 3.65 13.97 -7.74
CA LEU A 163 2.97 14.71 -8.81
C LEU A 163 3.73 15.96 -9.28
N ASP A 164 4.78 16.38 -8.58
CA ASP A 164 5.69 17.46 -9.00
C ASP A 164 6.46 17.17 -10.31
N ILE A 165 6.28 15.97 -10.88
CA ILE A 165 6.73 15.65 -12.24
C ILE A 165 5.87 16.30 -13.33
N LEU A 166 4.68 16.78 -12.99
CA LEU A 166 3.76 17.44 -13.93
C LEU A 166 4.03 18.94 -14.00
N SER A 167 4.08 19.49 -15.21
CA SER A 167 4.03 20.95 -15.44
C SER A 167 2.60 21.45 -15.58
N VAL A 168 1.71 20.59 -16.09
CA VAL A 168 0.28 20.86 -16.25
C VAL A 168 -0.48 19.66 -15.68
N SER A 169 -1.47 19.93 -14.84
CA SER A 169 -2.38 18.93 -14.27
C SER A 169 -3.85 19.33 -14.34
N PHE A 170 -4.15 20.57 -14.77
CA PHE A 170 -5.50 21.08 -14.93
C PHE A 170 -5.68 21.82 -16.28
N PRO A 171 -6.74 21.50 -17.07
CA PRO A 171 -7.65 20.38 -16.86
C PRO A 171 -6.93 19.02 -17.03
N PRO A 172 -7.44 17.91 -16.47
CA PRO A 172 -6.75 16.61 -16.50
C PRO A 172 -6.33 16.15 -17.90
N SER A 173 -7.16 16.38 -18.92
CA SER A 173 -6.84 16.01 -20.31
C SER A 173 -5.63 16.74 -20.91
N ALA A 174 -5.22 17.87 -20.31
CA ALA A 174 -4.04 18.64 -20.70
C ALA A 174 -2.79 18.24 -19.91
N GLY A 175 -2.87 17.18 -19.09
CA GLY A 175 -1.78 16.70 -18.26
C GLY A 175 -0.48 16.53 -19.05
N ALA A 176 0.61 17.12 -18.55
CA ALA A 176 1.91 17.10 -19.22
C ALA A 176 3.04 17.04 -18.19
N PHE A 177 4.06 16.25 -18.49
CA PHE A 177 5.29 16.22 -17.69
C PHE A 177 6.05 17.54 -17.81
N ARG A 178 6.88 17.82 -16.80
CA ARG A 178 7.85 18.90 -16.87
C ARG A 178 8.88 18.64 -17.97
N GLN A 179 9.24 19.71 -18.68
CA GLN A 179 10.14 19.63 -19.82
C GLN A 179 11.57 19.21 -19.43
N ASP A 180 12.06 19.67 -18.27
CA ASP A 180 13.43 19.42 -17.81
C ASP A 180 13.71 17.96 -17.41
N ILE A 181 12.66 17.17 -17.18
CA ILE A 181 12.75 15.73 -16.86
C ILE A 181 12.14 14.83 -17.95
N GLY A 182 11.66 15.42 -19.05
CA GLY A 182 10.90 14.71 -20.09
C GLY A 182 11.65 13.54 -20.72
N GLU A 183 12.95 13.70 -21.00
CA GLU A 183 13.78 12.63 -21.57
C GLU A 183 13.95 11.45 -20.59
N TYR A 184 14.15 11.74 -19.29
CA TYR A 184 14.24 10.70 -18.26
C TYR A 184 12.94 9.92 -18.14
N LEU A 185 11.80 10.62 -18.07
CA LEU A 185 10.48 9.98 -17.98
C LEU A 185 10.13 9.18 -19.23
N HIS A 186 10.49 9.67 -20.42
CA HIS A 186 10.31 8.90 -21.65
C HIS A 186 11.08 7.57 -21.61
N GLY A 187 12.34 7.58 -21.15
CA GLY A 187 13.13 6.36 -20.94
C GLY A 187 12.51 5.40 -19.91
N ILE A 188 12.01 5.95 -18.79
CA ILE A 188 11.34 5.18 -17.73
C ILE A 188 10.04 4.55 -18.22
N LEU A 189 9.24 5.27 -19.00
CA LEU A 189 8.00 4.74 -19.56
C LEU A 189 8.25 3.66 -20.61
N ASN A 190 9.27 3.80 -21.45
CA ASN A 190 9.69 2.72 -22.35
C ASN A 190 10.07 1.46 -21.56
N PHE A 191 10.75 1.61 -20.43
CA PHE A 191 11.05 0.50 -19.55
C PHE A 191 9.78 -0.13 -18.96
N HIS A 192 8.84 0.67 -18.43
CA HIS A 192 7.56 0.18 -17.91
C HIS A 192 6.77 -0.62 -18.95
N ALA A 193 6.66 -0.10 -20.18
CA ALA A 193 6.00 -0.78 -21.29
C ALA A 193 6.69 -2.12 -21.63
N GLN A 194 8.04 -2.14 -21.67
CA GLN A 194 8.82 -3.34 -21.97
C GLN A 194 8.63 -4.44 -20.92
N VAL A 195 8.67 -4.09 -19.63
CA VAL A 195 8.60 -5.07 -18.53
C VAL A 195 7.18 -5.27 -17.98
N LYS A 196 6.19 -4.54 -18.54
CA LYS A 196 4.79 -4.54 -18.13
C LYS A 196 4.59 -4.21 -16.65
N SER A 197 5.34 -3.23 -16.13
CA SER A 197 5.20 -2.76 -14.76
C SER A 197 4.37 -1.46 -14.69
N PRO A 198 3.64 -1.23 -13.58
CA PRO A 198 2.85 -0.01 -13.43
C PRO A 198 3.74 1.20 -13.18
N PHE A 199 3.23 2.38 -13.53
CA PHE A 199 3.79 3.68 -13.16
C PHE A 199 3.18 4.14 -11.82
N LEU A 200 3.99 4.26 -10.77
CA LEU A 200 3.49 4.61 -9.44
C LEU A 200 3.56 6.11 -9.18
N ILE A 201 2.49 6.65 -8.61
CA ILE A 201 2.41 8.06 -8.21
C ILE A 201 2.04 8.21 -6.73
N ASN A 202 2.65 9.20 -6.09
CA ASN A 202 2.29 9.71 -4.78
C ASN A 202 1.38 10.94 -5.01
N ALA A 203 0.09 10.78 -4.77
CA ALA A 203 -0.94 11.75 -5.13
C ALA A 203 -1.71 12.21 -3.89
N TYR A 204 -1.60 13.50 -3.57
CA TYR A 204 -2.17 14.07 -2.35
C TYR A 204 -3.02 15.30 -2.67
N PRO A 205 -4.36 15.15 -2.77
CA PRO A 205 -5.29 16.28 -2.85
C PRO A 205 -5.12 17.29 -1.70
N TYR A 206 -4.66 16.83 -0.54
CA TYR A 206 -4.35 17.67 0.63
C TYR A 206 -3.44 18.85 0.28
N PHE A 207 -2.36 18.65 -0.49
CA PHE A 207 -1.42 19.73 -0.77
C PHE A 207 -2.05 20.84 -1.61
N ALA A 208 -2.86 20.50 -2.61
CA ALA A 208 -3.58 21.49 -3.41
C ALA A 208 -4.56 22.32 -2.55
N TYR A 209 -5.28 21.67 -1.62
CA TYR A 209 -6.16 22.37 -0.69
C TYR A 209 -5.37 23.26 0.28
N LYS A 210 -4.30 22.74 0.87
CA LYS A 210 -3.42 23.47 1.80
C LYS A 210 -2.89 24.75 1.15
N ASP A 211 -2.46 24.66 -0.10
CA ASP A 211 -1.83 25.78 -0.83
C ASP A 211 -2.84 26.80 -1.35
N SER A 212 -4.09 26.40 -1.59
CA SER A 212 -5.12 27.29 -2.17
C SER A 212 -6.53 27.00 -1.62
N PRO A 213 -6.76 27.14 -0.30
CA PRO A 213 -8.01 26.72 0.35
C PRO A 213 -9.24 27.55 -0.06
N ASN A 214 -9.04 28.73 -0.66
CA ASN A 214 -10.10 29.58 -1.18
C ASN A 214 -10.49 29.25 -2.63
N GLU A 215 -9.64 28.52 -3.35
CA GLU A 215 -9.84 28.17 -4.77
C GLU A 215 -10.17 26.70 -4.95
N VAL A 216 -9.63 25.83 -4.09
CA VAL A 216 -9.86 24.38 -4.09
C VAL A 216 -10.99 24.06 -3.11
N PRO A 217 -12.18 23.62 -3.57
CA PRO A 217 -13.28 23.27 -2.67
C PRO A 217 -12.92 22.07 -1.78
N LEU A 218 -13.18 22.19 -0.48
CA LEU A 218 -12.86 21.14 0.49
C LEU A 218 -13.65 19.84 0.22
N ASP A 219 -14.91 19.96 -0.20
CA ASP A 219 -15.76 18.84 -0.56
C ASP A 219 -15.22 18.04 -1.75
N TYR A 220 -14.63 18.72 -2.74
CA TYR A 220 -13.99 18.12 -3.90
C TYR A 220 -12.74 17.29 -3.57
N VAL A 221 -11.94 17.74 -2.59
CA VAL A 221 -10.73 17.00 -2.18
C VAL A 221 -11.00 15.93 -1.12
N LEU A 222 -12.16 15.95 -0.45
CA LEU A 222 -12.57 14.96 0.57
C LEU A 222 -13.54 13.89 0.05
N PHE A 223 -13.77 13.81 -1.27
CA PHE A 223 -14.75 12.92 -1.92
C PHE A 223 -16.20 13.12 -1.43
N GLN A 224 -16.53 14.31 -0.92
CA GLN A 224 -17.88 14.65 -0.49
C GLN A 224 -18.76 15.03 -1.69
N PRO A 225 -20.11 14.98 -1.57
CA PRO A 225 -20.99 15.46 -2.63
C PRO A 225 -20.68 16.92 -3.00
N ASN A 226 -20.37 17.17 -4.27
CA ASN A 226 -20.01 18.49 -4.79
C ASN A 226 -20.44 18.62 -6.26
N GLN A 227 -20.28 19.81 -6.84
CA GLN A 227 -20.68 20.05 -8.24
C GLN A 227 -19.76 19.35 -9.25
N GLY A 228 -18.56 18.94 -8.84
CA GLY A 228 -17.51 18.40 -9.67
C GLY A 228 -16.90 19.45 -10.60
N THR A 229 -15.86 19.06 -11.30
CA THR A 229 -15.21 19.88 -12.32
C THR A 229 -15.33 19.20 -13.68
N MET A 230 -15.77 19.96 -14.68
CA MET A 230 -15.89 19.52 -16.06
C MET A 230 -14.57 19.77 -16.79
N ASP A 231 -13.97 18.72 -17.34
CA ASP A 231 -12.86 18.87 -18.26
C ASP A 231 -13.38 19.42 -19.61
N PRO A 232 -12.92 20.59 -20.07
CA PRO A 232 -13.51 21.30 -21.21
C PRO A 232 -13.19 20.67 -22.56
N PHE A 233 -12.20 19.77 -22.63
CA PHE A 233 -11.79 19.15 -23.89
C PHE A 233 -12.39 17.75 -24.07
N THR A 234 -12.60 17.04 -22.97
CA THR A 234 -13.11 15.65 -22.98
C THR A 234 -14.56 15.54 -22.53
N ASN A 235 -15.12 16.57 -21.90
CA ASN A 235 -16.42 16.52 -21.21
C ASN A 235 -16.49 15.40 -20.15
N LEU A 236 -15.35 15.01 -19.58
CA LEU A 236 -15.31 14.13 -18.42
C LEU A 236 -15.53 14.94 -17.14
N LYS A 237 -16.44 14.45 -16.29
CA LYS A 237 -16.74 15.08 -15.00
C LYS A 237 -15.96 14.39 -13.90
N TYR A 238 -15.17 15.17 -13.19
CA TYR A 238 -14.44 14.72 -12.00
C TYR A 238 -15.20 15.18 -10.77
N ASP A 239 -15.68 14.25 -9.95
CA ASP A 239 -16.32 14.54 -8.67
C ASP A 239 -15.31 14.60 -7.51
N ASN A 240 -14.04 14.29 -7.77
CA ASN A 240 -12.97 14.38 -6.79
C ASN A 240 -11.60 14.65 -7.43
N MET A 241 -10.70 15.26 -6.65
CA MET A 241 -9.38 15.64 -7.14
C MET A 241 -8.43 14.46 -7.39
N LEU A 242 -8.49 13.39 -6.58
CA LEU A 242 -7.57 12.26 -6.75
C LEU A 242 -7.72 11.63 -8.14
N TYR A 243 -8.96 11.45 -8.62
CA TYR A 243 -9.22 10.91 -9.95
C TYR A 243 -8.77 11.86 -11.05
N ALA A 244 -8.93 13.17 -10.84
CA ALA A 244 -8.40 14.19 -11.75
C ALA A 244 -6.87 14.15 -11.83
N GLN A 245 -6.18 13.96 -10.70
CA GLN A 245 -4.72 13.82 -10.65
C GLN A 245 -4.23 12.56 -11.37
N VAL A 246 -4.89 11.42 -11.16
CA VAL A 246 -4.57 10.16 -11.86
C VAL A 246 -4.76 10.31 -13.38
N ASP A 247 -5.87 10.91 -13.82
CA ASP A 247 -6.13 11.10 -15.25
C ASP A 247 -5.24 12.17 -15.90
N ALA A 248 -4.74 13.15 -15.13
CA ALA A 248 -3.68 14.04 -15.58
C ALA A 248 -2.38 13.29 -15.87
N VAL A 249 -2.01 12.33 -15.03
CA VAL A 249 -0.83 11.48 -15.26
C VAL A 249 -1.04 10.58 -16.47
N TYR A 250 -2.21 9.94 -16.62
CA TYR A 250 -2.53 9.18 -17.83
C TYR A 250 -2.43 10.03 -19.10
N SER A 251 -2.90 11.29 -19.05
CA SER A 251 -2.80 12.22 -20.17
C SER A 251 -1.35 12.59 -20.50
N ALA A 252 -0.52 12.82 -19.47
CA ALA A 252 0.91 13.08 -19.65
C ALA A 252 1.66 11.90 -20.27
N ILE A 253 1.38 10.67 -19.80
CA ILE A 253 1.94 9.43 -20.36
C ILE A 253 1.52 9.27 -21.83
N LYS A 254 0.24 9.52 -22.13
CA LYS A 254 -0.29 9.48 -23.50
C LYS A 254 0.36 10.51 -24.41
N ALA A 255 0.63 11.71 -23.90
CA ALA A 255 1.26 12.78 -24.68
C ALA A 255 2.67 12.41 -25.18
N ILE A 256 3.33 11.47 -24.48
CA ILE A 256 4.66 10.97 -24.87
C ILE A 256 4.63 9.54 -25.43
N GLY A 257 3.47 9.10 -25.93
CA GLY A 257 3.35 7.95 -26.83
C GLY A 257 2.92 6.64 -26.18
N HIS A 258 2.61 6.62 -24.88
CA HIS A 258 2.26 5.39 -24.16
C HIS A 258 0.78 5.34 -23.79
N THR A 259 0.12 4.21 -24.02
CA THR A 259 -1.32 4.02 -23.69
C THR A 259 -1.62 2.73 -22.94
N ASP A 260 -0.59 1.91 -22.80
CA ASP A 260 -0.52 0.55 -22.28
C ASP A 260 0.03 0.48 -20.85
N ILE A 261 0.49 1.60 -20.30
CA ILE A 261 1.04 1.70 -18.95
C ILE A 261 -0.08 2.02 -17.96
N GLU A 262 -0.25 1.16 -16.97
CA GLU A 262 -1.18 1.37 -15.85
C GLU A 262 -0.58 2.35 -14.84
N VAL A 263 -1.38 3.33 -14.39
CA VAL A 263 -1.03 4.23 -13.29
C VAL A 263 -1.66 3.71 -12.00
N ARG A 264 -0.85 3.59 -10.95
CA ARG A 264 -1.31 3.22 -9.60
C ARG A 264 -0.86 4.25 -8.58
N VAL A 265 -1.62 4.40 -7.50
CA VAL A 265 -1.33 5.35 -6.43
C VAL A 265 -0.52 4.63 -5.35
N SER A 266 0.79 4.88 -5.29
CA SER A 266 1.66 4.31 -4.25
C SER A 266 1.54 5.01 -2.91
N GLU A 267 1.03 6.24 -2.88
CA GLU A 267 0.76 7.00 -1.66
C GLU A 267 -0.36 7.99 -1.86
N THR A 268 -1.26 8.03 -0.89
CA THR A 268 -2.23 9.11 -0.72
C THR A 268 -2.74 9.11 0.72
N GLY A 269 -3.05 10.27 1.26
CA GLY A 269 -3.51 10.39 2.64
C GLY A 269 -3.82 11.83 3.00
N TRP A 270 -4.21 12.03 4.25
CA TRP A 270 -4.55 13.35 4.78
C TRP A 270 -4.10 13.44 6.25
N PRO A 271 -3.33 14.47 6.64
CA PRO A 271 -2.80 14.56 7.99
C PRO A 271 -3.89 14.98 8.98
N SER A 272 -3.89 14.39 10.17
CA SER A 272 -4.85 14.72 11.23
C SER A 272 -4.47 15.95 12.06
N LYS A 273 -3.26 16.47 11.87
CA LYS A 273 -2.74 17.64 12.59
C LYS A 273 -1.59 18.24 11.81
N GLY A 274 -1.56 19.56 11.66
CA GLY A 274 -0.46 20.29 11.02
C GLY A 274 -0.04 21.53 11.82
N ASP A 275 0.92 22.27 11.28
CA ASP A 275 1.31 23.60 11.76
C ASP A 275 0.20 24.62 11.45
N GLU A 276 0.31 25.85 11.96
CA GLU A 276 -0.73 26.89 11.79
C GLU A 276 -1.04 27.21 10.32
N ASN A 277 -0.06 27.07 9.43
CA ASN A 277 -0.19 27.30 7.99
C ASN A 277 -0.61 26.04 7.19
N GLU A 278 -0.87 24.93 7.87
CA GLU A 278 -1.26 23.65 7.26
C GLU A 278 -2.78 23.48 7.29
N VAL A 279 -3.47 24.38 6.59
CA VAL A 279 -4.93 24.46 6.57
C VAL A 279 -5.54 23.13 6.13
N GLY A 280 -6.56 22.69 6.86
CA GLY A 280 -7.28 21.44 6.58
C GLY A 280 -6.71 20.21 7.29
N ALA A 281 -5.54 20.27 7.92
CA ALA A 281 -4.95 19.17 8.67
C ALA A 281 -5.67 18.96 10.02
N THR A 282 -6.81 18.25 10.01
CA THR A 282 -7.63 17.96 11.18
C THR A 282 -8.02 16.48 11.23
N PRO A 283 -8.32 15.90 12.42
CA PRO A 283 -8.75 14.50 12.50
C PRO A 283 -10.07 14.26 11.76
N GLU A 284 -10.96 15.27 11.70
CA GLU A 284 -12.22 15.20 10.95
C GLU A 284 -11.98 15.07 9.45
N ASN A 285 -11.16 15.95 8.86
CA ASN A 285 -10.87 15.89 7.43
C ASN A 285 -10.08 14.63 7.07
N ALA A 286 -9.16 14.20 7.93
CA ALA A 286 -8.43 12.95 7.74
C ALA A 286 -9.36 11.72 7.74
N GLY A 287 -10.32 11.69 8.67
CA GLY A 287 -11.36 10.67 8.72
C GLY A 287 -12.27 10.67 7.49
N LEU A 288 -12.68 11.86 7.02
CA LEU A 288 -13.47 11.99 5.80
C LEU A 288 -12.70 11.53 4.57
N TYR A 289 -11.46 11.98 4.38
CA TYR A 289 -10.62 11.63 3.23
C TYR A 289 -10.41 10.12 3.15
N ASN A 290 -9.80 9.53 4.18
CA ASN A 290 -9.43 8.11 4.18
C ASN A 290 -10.66 7.20 4.24
N GLY A 291 -11.71 7.57 4.99
CA GLY A 291 -12.95 6.80 5.06
C GLY A 291 -13.72 6.79 3.73
N ASN A 292 -13.78 7.91 3.01
CA ASN A 292 -14.43 7.94 1.69
C ASN A 292 -13.57 7.26 0.63
N LEU A 293 -12.24 7.38 0.72
CA LEU A 293 -11.32 6.67 -0.15
C LEU A 293 -11.52 5.15 -0.07
N PHE A 294 -11.63 4.59 1.14
CA PHE A 294 -11.91 3.16 1.31
C PHE A 294 -13.23 2.74 0.67
N LYS A 295 -14.30 3.53 0.81
CA LYS A 295 -15.58 3.25 0.14
C LYS A 295 -15.44 3.25 -1.39
N ARG A 296 -14.65 4.17 -1.95
CA ARG A 296 -14.40 4.24 -3.41
C ARG A 296 -13.63 3.01 -3.91
N VAL A 297 -12.64 2.55 -3.15
CA VAL A 297 -11.87 1.33 -3.46
C VAL A 297 -12.75 0.08 -3.35
N GLU A 298 -13.58 -0.02 -2.31
CA GLU A 298 -14.53 -1.14 -2.12
C GLU A 298 -15.54 -1.22 -3.27
N GLN A 299 -16.00 -0.08 -3.77
CA GLN A 299 -16.88 0.02 -4.94
C GLN A 299 -16.16 -0.28 -6.27
N ARG A 300 -14.85 -0.56 -6.25
CA ARG A 300 -14.01 -0.83 -7.42
C ARG A 300 -14.13 0.25 -8.51
N GLN A 301 -14.29 1.50 -8.09
CA GLN A 301 -14.44 2.62 -9.03
C GLN A 301 -13.11 2.89 -9.76
N GLY A 302 -13.21 3.07 -11.06
CA GLY A 302 -12.16 3.68 -11.87
C GLY A 302 -12.31 5.20 -11.97
N THR A 303 -11.35 5.85 -12.61
CA THR A 303 -11.41 7.27 -12.91
C THR A 303 -12.34 7.56 -14.09
N PRO A 304 -12.79 8.81 -14.31
CA PRO A 304 -13.59 9.17 -15.49
C PRO A 304 -12.95 8.77 -16.83
N ALA A 305 -11.63 8.89 -17.01
CA ALA A 305 -10.95 8.49 -18.24
C ALA A 305 -10.68 6.97 -18.32
N LYS A 306 -10.69 6.25 -17.19
CA LYS A 306 -10.47 4.80 -17.10
C LYS A 306 -11.54 4.11 -16.22
N PRO A 307 -12.84 4.18 -16.56
CA PRO A 307 -13.93 3.73 -15.67
C PRO A 307 -13.93 2.22 -15.41
N ASN A 308 -13.33 1.43 -16.31
CA ASN A 308 -13.26 -0.03 -16.21
C ASN A 308 -11.99 -0.55 -15.52
N VAL A 309 -11.08 0.35 -15.11
CA VAL A 309 -9.86 0.00 -14.39
C VAL A 309 -10.01 0.54 -12.96
N PRO A 310 -10.35 -0.32 -11.98
CA PRO A 310 -10.44 0.11 -10.59
C PRO A 310 -9.14 0.76 -10.14
N ILE A 311 -9.25 1.81 -9.33
CA ILE A 311 -8.07 2.46 -8.79
C ILE A 311 -7.32 1.52 -7.84
N ASP A 312 -6.00 1.42 -8.00
CA ASP A 312 -5.13 0.70 -7.10
C ASP A 312 -4.36 1.71 -6.22
N ILE A 313 -4.51 1.59 -4.90
CA ILE A 313 -4.04 2.59 -3.93
C ILE A 313 -3.34 1.94 -2.74
N TYR A 314 -2.27 2.59 -2.30
CA TYR A 314 -1.69 2.43 -0.97
C TYR A 314 -1.90 3.70 -0.13
N VAL A 315 -2.61 3.58 0.99
CA VAL A 315 -2.85 4.71 1.91
C VAL A 315 -1.58 5.04 2.70
N PHE A 316 -1.28 6.32 2.81
CA PHE A 316 -0.20 6.87 3.62
C PHE A 316 -0.80 7.51 4.90
N ALA A 317 -0.55 6.97 6.10
CA ALA A 317 0.22 5.76 6.41
C ALA A 317 -0.40 4.98 7.57
N LEU A 318 0.16 3.81 7.89
CA LEU A 318 -0.36 2.96 8.97
C LEU A 318 -0.31 3.66 10.34
N PHE A 319 0.82 4.28 10.68
CA PHE A 319 1.04 4.90 11.98
C PHE A 319 1.46 6.35 11.87
N ASN A 320 1.24 7.12 12.93
CA ASN A 320 1.92 8.39 13.15
C ASN A 320 3.42 8.14 13.38
N GLU A 321 4.26 8.81 12.60
CA GLU A 321 5.71 8.59 12.57
C GLU A 321 6.45 9.77 13.24
N ASN A 322 6.73 9.64 14.54
CA ASN A 322 7.17 10.76 15.39
C ASN A 322 8.58 11.31 15.09
N LEU A 323 9.39 10.62 14.28
CA LEU A 323 10.73 11.08 13.89
C LEU A 323 10.77 11.71 12.51
N LYS A 324 9.64 11.80 11.78
CA LYS A 324 9.61 12.50 10.49
C LYS A 324 9.93 13.99 10.67
N THR A 325 10.88 14.46 9.89
CA THR A 325 11.29 15.87 9.83
C THR A 325 10.30 16.70 8.99
N GLY A 326 10.42 18.02 9.03
CA GLY A 326 9.53 18.92 8.31
C GLY A 326 8.30 19.37 9.12
N PRO A 327 7.23 19.81 8.45
CA PRO A 327 6.02 20.34 9.09
C PRO A 327 5.36 19.36 10.07
N ALA A 328 4.48 19.85 10.95
CA ALA A 328 3.75 18.98 11.87
C ALA A 328 2.89 17.91 11.19
N SER A 329 2.36 18.19 10.00
CA SER A 329 1.62 17.19 9.21
C SER A 329 2.38 15.90 8.99
N GLU A 330 3.70 15.97 8.74
CA GLU A 330 4.54 14.79 8.44
C GLU A 330 4.49 13.75 9.56
N ARG A 331 4.27 14.17 10.81
CA ARG A 331 4.19 13.27 11.99
C ARG A 331 2.78 12.75 12.26
N ASN A 332 1.78 13.15 11.47
CA ASN A 332 0.35 12.99 11.76
C ASN A 332 -0.48 12.43 10.58
N TYR A 333 0.13 11.67 9.67
CA TYR A 333 -0.59 10.97 8.57
C TYR A 333 -1.16 9.60 8.95
N GLY A 334 -0.87 9.10 10.14
CA GLY A 334 -1.24 7.76 10.58
C GLY A 334 -2.74 7.55 10.66
N LEU A 335 -3.21 6.38 10.22
CA LEU A 335 -4.53 5.86 10.59
C LEU A 335 -4.58 5.50 12.08
N PHE A 336 -3.45 5.02 12.62
CA PHE A 336 -3.31 4.58 14.00
C PHE A 336 -2.25 5.38 14.75
N TYR A 337 -2.48 5.58 16.04
CA TYR A 337 -1.40 5.87 16.97
C TYR A 337 -0.52 4.62 17.15
N PRO A 338 0.74 4.79 17.59
CA PRO A 338 1.64 3.66 17.83
C PRO A 338 1.16 2.65 18.88
N ASP A 339 0.18 3.00 19.71
CA ASP A 339 -0.46 2.08 20.66
C ASP A 339 -1.54 1.18 20.02
N GLY A 340 -1.86 1.37 18.74
CA GLY A 340 -2.87 0.63 17.99
C GLY A 340 -4.28 1.21 18.07
N THR A 341 -4.47 2.35 18.74
CA THR A 341 -5.74 3.08 18.71
C THR A 341 -5.88 3.89 17.43
N LEU A 342 -7.12 4.04 16.93
CA LEU A 342 -7.39 4.86 15.75
C LEU A 342 -7.22 6.34 16.07
N VAL A 343 -6.57 7.09 15.18
CA VAL A 343 -6.44 8.55 15.29
C VAL A 343 -7.78 9.24 15.02
N TYR A 344 -8.57 8.67 14.10
CA TYR A 344 -9.89 9.12 13.70
C TYR A 344 -10.71 7.93 13.18
N ASN A 345 -12.04 8.08 13.13
CA ASN A 345 -12.92 7.03 12.65
C ASN A 345 -12.84 6.92 11.11
N ILE A 346 -12.40 5.77 10.63
CA ILE A 346 -12.29 5.40 9.20
C ILE A 346 -13.35 4.36 8.78
N GLY A 347 -14.32 4.07 9.63
CA GLY A 347 -15.38 3.09 9.36
C GLY A 347 -14.92 1.62 9.45
N VAL A 348 -13.69 1.37 9.93
CA VAL A 348 -13.17 0.03 10.22
C VAL A 348 -12.79 -0.08 11.69
N GLN A 349 -12.98 -1.26 12.28
CA GLN A 349 -12.61 -1.55 13.67
C GLN A 349 -11.45 -2.55 13.67
N GLY A 350 -10.28 -2.13 14.17
CA GLY A 350 -9.08 -2.98 14.27
C GLY A 350 -8.80 -3.42 15.70
N TYR A 351 -8.02 -4.50 15.86
CA TYR A 351 -7.55 -4.96 17.16
C TYR A 351 -6.03 -5.15 17.13
N LEU A 352 -5.32 -4.44 18.01
CA LEU A 352 -3.89 -4.69 18.27
C LEU A 352 -3.76 -5.52 19.56
N PRO A 353 -3.13 -6.71 19.54
CA PRO A 353 -2.92 -7.51 20.74
C PRO A 353 -2.14 -6.74 21.81
N GLU A 354 -2.55 -6.84 23.07
CA GLU A 354 -1.87 -6.22 24.22
C GLU A 354 -0.46 -6.79 24.43
N LEU A 355 0.43 -5.97 25.00
CA LEU A 355 1.75 -6.42 25.45
C LEU A 355 1.59 -7.28 26.70
N ILE A 356 1.52 -8.60 26.53
CA ILE A 356 1.70 -9.51 27.67
C ILE A 356 3.19 -9.46 28.03
N TYR A 357 3.55 -8.60 28.98
CA TYR A 357 4.81 -8.77 29.70
C TYR A 357 4.71 -10.07 30.49
N SER A 358 5.20 -11.15 29.89
CA SER A 358 5.57 -12.34 30.65
C SER A 358 6.72 -11.93 31.57
N SER A 359 6.39 -11.43 32.76
CA SER A 359 7.30 -11.61 33.89
C SER A 359 7.55 -13.12 33.95
N ALA A 360 8.81 -13.53 33.90
CA ALA A 360 9.18 -14.92 34.08
C ALA A 360 8.87 -15.32 35.53
N THR A 361 7.59 -15.54 35.85
CA THR A 361 7.19 -16.32 37.01
C THR A 361 7.50 -17.76 36.68
N LYS A 362 8.47 -18.31 37.40
CA LYS A 362 8.84 -19.73 37.44
C LYS A 362 7.62 -20.61 37.22
N ASN A 363 7.70 -21.43 36.17
CA ASN A 363 6.85 -22.59 35.95
C ASN A 363 6.62 -23.35 37.26
N ASN A 364 5.36 -23.44 37.69
CA ASN A 364 4.83 -24.51 38.54
C ASN A 364 3.29 -24.63 38.32
N GLY A 365 2.89 -24.77 37.05
CA GLY A 365 1.48 -24.88 36.66
C GLY A 365 1.21 -25.80 35.48
N PHE A 366 2.15 -26.66 35.11
CA PHE A 366 1.93 -27.72 34.10
C PHE A 366 1.86 -29.07 34.80
N LEU A 367 0.76 -29.36 35.51
CA LEU A 367 0.47 -30.74 35.94
C LEU A 367 -0.98 -31.05 36.34
N VAL A 368 -1.97 -30.18 36.08
CA VAL A 368 -3.36 -30.44 36.52
C VAL A 368 -4.33 -30.74 35.37
N CYS A 369 -4.05 -30.34 34.12
CA CYS A 369 -4.98 -30.62 33.00
C CYS A 369 -4.70 -31.94 32.25
N SER A 370 -3.56 -32.60 32.48
CA SER A 370 -3.22 -33.88 31.80
C SER A 370 -3.67 -35.12 32.57
N LEU A 371 -4.15 -34.98 33.81
CA LEU A 371 -4.64 -36.09 34.64
C LEU A 371 -6.16 -36.30 34.55
N LEU A 372 -6.91 -35.34 33.98
CA LEU A 372 -8.36 -35.45 33.81
C LEU A 372 -8.79 -36.14 32.51
N ILE A 373 -7.90 -36.26 31.52
CA ILE A 373 -8.20 -36.95 30.25
C ILE A 373 -7.88 -38.46 30.33
N LEU A 374 -7.06 -38.90 31.28
CA LEU A 374 -6.76 -40.32 31.53
C LEU A 374 -7.75 -41.01 32.49
N ALA A 375 -8.64 -40.27 33.14
CA ALA A 375 -9.63 -40.83 34.07
C ALA A 375 -11.02 -41.10 33.43
N MET A 376 -11.30 -40.60 32.21
CA MET A 376 -12.57 -40.85 31.51
C MET A 376 -12.54 -41.99 30.49
N THR A 377 -11.37 -42.55 30.16
CA THR A 377 -11.28 -43.72 29.27
C THR A 377 -11.34 -45.07 30.01
N TYR A 378 -11.30 -45.08 31.34
CA TYR A 378 -11.41 -46.30 32.15
C TYR A 378 -12.84 -46.62 32.63
N LEU A 379 -13.83 -45.78 32.31
CA LEU A 379 -15.24 -45.96 32.71
C LEU A 379 -16.20 -46.22 31.54
N ILE A 380 -15.67 -46.49 30.34
CA ILE A 380 -16.46 -46.84 29.14
C ILE A 380 -16.16 -48.29 28.65
N PHE A 381 -15.25 -49.01 29.32
CA PHE A 381 -14.96 -50.43 29.04
C PHE A 381 -14.85 -51.28 30.32
N SER A 382 -15.91 -51.29 31.14
CA SER A 382 -16.17 -52.33 32.15
C SER A 382 -17.65 -52.59 32.26
#